data_AF-A0A1B9GTG4-F1
#
_entry.id   AF-A0A1B9GTG4-F1
#
_cell.length_a   1.000
_cell.length_b   1.000
_cell.length_c   1.000
_cell.angle_alpha   90.00
_cell.angle_beta   90.00
_cell.angle_gamma   90.00
#
_symmetry.space_group_name_H-M   'P 1'
#
loop_
_entity.id
_entity.type
_entity.pdbx_description
1 polymer ?
#
loop_
_entity_poly.entity_id
_entity_poly.type
_entity_poly.pdbx_seq_one_letter_code
_entity_poly.pdbx_strand_id
1 'polypeptide(L)'
;MNDLSSLSSALQAVLDSPGGGETLVRTVEKHLTSPDTDTDITAKRAVCETLLEILNDESGGGQSLEEGRAAILGDTALTCTPLFLPLVLHIPQATDLLVLLARYSNPKETILALVEGVQSIIERAEGFTVSDDEEEGTLEGEVDWADLVLEYEVVLRCFVICIPRLTTSKSTPTLLSIDEALSSSLPLTSHQTTTTSARKLLGLMCELVDGAWKWVKGTLDVGGEQRAILSNLLFMAVTLLGHKVDGRLIDRWFLSAFPRFQNLPSSNGTDGGDLDKWVEGADILEKAMATASSLNFSSTDLLKRIIDPTSLSIYASLASLNLLSSTLPSNPDNLSEFLPSPLPVSLLDDSMPILCAALSGSSVDAGVTWTWALVHRSGQEQGAGHKGLTLDYDNASMLIELLVPLTAQHPSPTTRLALFKLIGAIVGLQSSATDRIELFRQLLEPANPFENIRLQSLSLVREQLSPRNNSEPVPILLEELGPVLFALPSDEDPDDSPFVLEPEKLLASFYPTWWTEVLSLLWFTSTRIRKQQHQLDDVAKYTEKGDAVIGDGQSVRVNEWINLVETKLREVQQYLEKKTEAESGHGHHEHVHDHAHVDAGAAGIGREAFMLTRWEDALQRVQGRSLEQTIV
;
A
#
# COMPACT_ATOMS: atom_id res chain seq x y z
N MET A 1 12.44 51.28 -3.44
CA MET A 1 11.19 52.01 -3.78
C MET A 1 11.29 52.81 -5.08
N ASN A 2 12.38 53.54 -5.36
CA ASN A 2 12.51 54.25 -6.64
C ASN A 2 12.53 53.31 -7.87
N ASP A 3 13.12 52.11 -7.76
CA ASP A 3 13.19 51.13 -8.87
C ASP A 3 11.84 50.54 -9.30
N LEU A 4 10.87 50.40 -8.38
CA LEU A 4 9.55 49.83 -8.70
C LEU A 4 8.68 50.79 -9.51
N SER A 5 8.80 52.10 -9.25
CA SER A 5 8.11 53.13 -10.04
C SER A 5 8.68 53.27 -11.47
N SER A 6 9.99 53.04 -11.63
CA SER A 6 10.60 52.92 -12.95
C SER A 6 10.26 51.60 -13.64
N LEU A 7 10.08 50.51 -12.90
CA LEU A 7 9.66 49.21 -13.43
C LEU A 7 8.22 49.29 -13.96
N SER A 8 7.28 49.84 -13.19
CA SER A 8 5.89 50.05 -13.63
C SER A 8 5.83 50.95 -14.86
N SER A 9 6.59 52.05 -14.92
CA SER A 9 6.60 52.91 -16.11
C SER A 9 7.30 52.29 -17.33
N ALA A 10 8.38 51.52 -17.13
CA ALA A 10 9.05 50.76 -18.19
C ALA A 10 8.17 49.64 -18.75
N LEU A 11 7.42 48.94 -17.89
CA LEU A 11 6.48 47.90 -18.29
C LEU A 11 5.18 48.48 -18.87
N GLN A 12 4.72 49.66 -18.45
CA GLN A 12 3.60 50.33 -19.13
C GLN A 12 4.00 50.73 -20.56
N ALA A 13 5.25 51.17 -20.78
CA ALA A 13 5.77 51.45 -22.12
C ALA A 13 5.90 50.20 -23.01
N VAL A 14 5.92 48.99 -22.43
CA VAL A 14 5.86 47.71 -23.16
C VAL A 14 4.48 47.49 -23.79
N LEU A 15 3.40 47.90 -23.11
CA LEU A 15 2.03 47.80 -23.62
C LEU A 15 1.78 48.72 -24.83
N ASP A 16 2.43 49.88 -24.86
CA ASP A 16 2.22 50.92 -25.88
C ASP A 16 3.08 50.73 -27.16
N SER A 17 4.00 49.75 -27.18
CA SER A 17 5.01 49.56 -28.21
C SER A 17 4.71 48.38 -29.16
N PRO A 18 4.76 48.56 -30.50
CA PRO A 18 4.79 47.44 -31.44
C PRO A 18 6.14 46.71 -31.31
N GLY A 19 6.16 45.61 -30.56
CA GLY A 19 7.39 44.87 -30.20
C GLY A 19 7.61 44.69 -28.68
N GLY A 20 6.57 44.83 -27.86
CA GLY A 20 6.64 44.76 -26.40
C GLY A 20 7.35 43.51 -25.83
N GLY A 21 7.27 42.35 -26.50
CA GLY A 21 7.89 41.10 -26.04
C GLY A 21 9.40 41.17 -25.77
N GLU A 22 10.19 41.78 -26.68
CA GLU A 22 11.65 41.91 -26.47
C GLU A 22 12.01 42.84 -25.30
N THR A 23 11.19 43.88 -25.09
CA THR A 23 11.39 44.85 -24.01
C THR A 23 10.96 44.26 -22.66
N LEU A 24 9.92 43.42 -22.65
CA LEU A 24 9.52 42.61 -21.51
C LEU A 24 10.66 41.67 -21.08
N VAL A 25 11.16 40.87 -22.02
CA VAL A 25 12.20 39.87 -21.75
C VAL A 25 13.44 40.50 -21.11
N ARG A 26 13.98 41.58 -21.68
CA ARG A 26 15.14 42.30 -21.10
C ARG A 26 14.87 42.85 -19.70
N THR A 27 13.64 43.29 -19.45
CA THR A 27 13.25 43.84 -18.15
C THR A 27 13.14 42.73 -17.11
N VAL A 28 12.54 41.60 -17.47
CA VAL A 28 12.38 40.41 -16.63
C VAL A 28 13.75 39.81 -16.30
N GLU A 29 14.60 39.57 -17.31
CA GLU A 29 15.97 39.07 -17.13
C GLU A 29 16.75 39.94 -16.14
N LYS A 30 16.74 41.26 -16.33
CA LYS A 30 17.49 42.19 -15.48
C LYS A 30 17.10 42.10 -13.99
N HIS A 31 15.85 41.82 -13.68
CA HIS A 31 15.34 41.86 -12.30
C HIS A 31 15.22 40.49 -11.65
N LEU A 32 15.22 39.39 -12.42
CA LEU A 32 15.07 38.03 -11.89
C LEU A 32 16.37 37.23 -11.84
N THR A 33 17.44 37.67 -12.53
CA THR A 33 18.75 37.00 -12.52
C THR A 33 19.65 37.34 -11.32
N SER A 34 19.21 38.21 -10.40
CA SER A 34 19.96 38.49 -9.18
C SER A 34 19.98 37.29 -8.22
N PRO A 35 21.04 37.09 -7.41
CA PRO A 35 21.13 35.97 -6.46
C PRO A 35 19.98 35.97 -5.44
N ASP A 36 19.67 34.80 -4.88
CA ASP A 36 18.56 34.62 -3.93
C ASP A 36 18.94 35.05 -2.51
N THR A 37 18.95 36.35 -2.24
CA THR A 37 18.92 36.90 -0.87
C THR A 37 17.48 37.19 -0.44
N ASP A 38 17.18 37.23 0.86
CA ASP A 38 15.83 37.59 1.38
C ASP A 38 15.30 38.93 0.83
N THR A 39 16.21 39.88 0.62
CA THR A 39 15.92 41.17 -0.01
C THR A 39 15.60 41.05 -1.50
N ASP A 40 16.23 40.11 -2.20
CA ASP A 40 16.02 39.87 -3.62
C ASP A 40 14.72 39.10 -3.89
N ILE A 41 14.33 38.14 -3.05
CA ILE A 41 13.03 37.44 -3.17
C ILE A 41 11.86 38.43 -3.09
N THR A 42 11.94 39.42 -2.20
CA THR A 42 10.91 40.47 -2.08
C THR A 42 10.84 41.34 -3.34
N ALA A 43 11.99 41.64 -3.96
CA ALA A 43 12.05 42.38 -5.22
C ALA A 43 11.50 41.55 -6.39
N LYS A 44 11.90 40.28 -6.50
CA LYS A 44 11.40 39.31 -7.50
C LYS A 44 9.88 39.14 -7.39
N ARG A 45 9.34 39.09 -6.16
CA ARG A 45 7.88 39.05 -5.92
C ARG A 45 7.18 40.29 -6.45
N ALA A 46 7.68 41.48 -6.11
CA ALA A 46 7.09 42.74 -6.57
C ALA A 46 7.12 42.86 -8.11
N VAL A 47 8.17 42.34 -8.76
CA VAL A 47 8.26 42.24 -10.23
C VAL A 47 7.15 41.33 -10.78
N CYS A 48 7.00 40.12 -10.21
CA CYS A 48 5.95 39.18 -10.65
C CYS A 48 4.54 39.74 -10.45
N GLU A 49 4.28 40.41 -9.32
CA GLU A 49 3.00 41.08 -9.04
C GLU A 49 2.71 42.19 -10.05
N THR A 50 3.69 43.07 -10.30
CA THR A 50 3.54 44.17 -11.28
C THR A 50 3.27 43.63 -12.69
N LEU A 51 3.95 42.55 -13.08
CA LEU A 51 3.74 41.88 -14.37
C LEU A 51 2.33 41.30 -14.49
N LEU A 52 1.83 40.64 -13.44
CA LEU A 52 0.47 40.12 -13.42
C LEU A 52 -0.57 41.24 -13.48
N GLU A 53 -0.38 42.34 -12.75
CA GLU A 53 -1.27 43.50 -12.81
C GLU A 53 -1.39 44.05 -14.23
N ILE A 54 -0.24 44.22 -14.90
CA ILE A 54 -0.17 44.73 -16.27
C ILE A 54 -0.84 43.78 -17.27
N LEU A 55 -0.60 42.47 -17.13
CA LEU A 55 -1.24 41.46 -17.98
C LEU A 55 -2.75 41.29 -17.70
N ASN A 56 -3.24 41.79 -16.58
CA ASN A 56 -4.65 41.74 -16.18
C ASN A 56 -5.36 43.09 -16.32
N ASP A 57 -4.68 44.14 -16.79
CA ASP A 57 -5.24 45.48 -16.91
C ASP A 57 -6.27 45.54 -18.07
N GLU A 58 -7.54 45.72 -17.71
CA GLU A 58 -8.67 45.85 -18.64
C GLU A 58 -8.79 47.26 -19.25
N SER A 59 -7.93 48.22 -18.86
CA SER A 59 -8.05 49.63 -19.27
C SER A 59 -7.53 49.93 -20.69
N GLY A 60 -6.98 48.93 -21.40
CA GLY A 60 -6.52 49.03 -22.79
C GLY A 60 -7.67 49.20 -23.79
N GLY A 61 -7.69 50.31 -24.53
CA GLY A 61 -8.77 50.70 -25.42
C GLY A 61 -9.18 49.64 -26.46
N GLY A 62 -10.35 49.02 -26.25
CA GLY A 62 -11.17 48.37 -27.28
C GLY A 62 -10.68 47.02 -27.85
N GLN A 63 -9.43 46.62 -27.62
CA GLN A 63 -8.94 45.27 -27.94
C GLN A 63 -9.33 44.27 -26.84
N SER A 64 -9.59 43.02 -27.21
CA SER A 64 -9.86 41.98 -26.22
C SER A 64 -8.61 41.78 -25.35
N LEU A 65 -8.76 41.68 -24.03
CA LEU A 65 -7.70 41.38 -23.06
C LEU A 65 -6.84 40.17 -23.49
N GLU A 66 -7.46 39.20 -24.17
CA GLU A 66 -6.79 38.02 -24.71
C GLU A 66 -5.84 38.35 -25.87
N GLU A 67 -6.22 39.28 -26.76
CA GLU A 67 -5.38 39.72 -27.89
C GLU A 67 -4.16 40.50 -27.38
N GLY A 68 -4.36 41.34 -26.36
CA GLY A 68 -3.26 42.06 -25.71
C GLY A 68 -2.25 41.11 -25.07
N ARG A 69 -2.72 40.12 -24.30
CA ARG A 69 -1.84 39.09 -23.70
C ARG A 69 -1.09 38.28 -24.75
N ALA A 70 -1.76 37.88 -25.84
CA ALA A 70 -1.12 37.14 -26.92
C ALA A 70 -0.04 37.99 -27.64
N ALA A 71 -0.27 39.29 -27.83
CA ALA A 71 0.69 40.19 -28.45
C ALA A 71 1.97 40.39 -27.61
N ILE A 72 1.83 40.42 -26.28
CA ILE A 72 2.95 40.64 -25.36
C ILE A 72 3.74 39.34 -25.14
N LEU A 73 3.01 38.24 -24.88
CA LEU A 73 3.62 36.98 -24.44
C LEU A 73 4.03 36.06 -25.60
N GLY A 74 3.61 36.36 -26.83
CA GLY A 74 3.73 35.50 -28.02
C GLY A 74 5.06 34.77 -28.15
N ASP A 75 6.18 35.50 -28.08
CA ASP A 75 7.53 34.98 -28.35
C ASP A 75 8.44 35.02 -27.10
N THR A 76 7.85 34.89 -25.91
CA THR A 76 8.58 35.10 -24.63
C THR A 76 8.80 33.82 -23.82
N ALA A 77 8.17 32.70 -24.21
CA ALA A 77 8.13 31.48 -23.40
C ALA A 77 9.52 30.87 -23.14
N LEU A 78 10.39 30.82 -24.15
CA LEU A 78 11.73 30.23 -24.03
C LEU A 78 12.62 30.97 -23.01
N THR A 79 12.47 32.29 -22.91
CA THR A 79 13.30 33.10 -22.01
C THR A 79 12.67 33.26 -20.63
N CYS A 80 11.36 33.43 -20.55
CA CYS A 80 10.69 33.70 -19.28
C CYS A 80 10.42 32.43 -18.46
N THR A 81 10.17 31.28 -19.09
CA THR A 81 9.86 30.03 -18.36
C THR A 81 11.01 29.61 -17.42
N PRO A 82 12.29 29.56 -17.85
CA PRO A 82 13.39 29.20 -16.97
C PRO A 82 13.62 30.17 -15.81
N LEU A 83 13.19 31.44 -15.96
CA LEU A 83 13.33 32.46 -14.91
C LEU A 83 12.22 32.38 -13.87
N PHE A 84 11.00 32.02 -14.28
CA PHE A 84 9.87 31.92 -13.37
C PHE A 84 9.77 30.56 -12.68
N LEU A 85 10.25 29.49 -13.31
CA LEU A 85 10.09 28.13 -12.80
C LEU A 85 10.73 27.93 -11.40
N PRO A 86 11.99 28.36 -11.15
CA PRO A 86 12.61 28.24 -9.82
C PRO A 86 11.99 29.13 -8.73
N LEU A 87 11.06 30.03 -9.10
CA LEU A 87 10.43 30.96 -8.16
C LEU A 87 9.11 30.43 -7.60
N VAL A 88 8.62 29.30 -8.10
CA VAL A 88 7.26 28.79 -7.85
C VAL A 88 6.97 28.56 -6.37
N LEU A 89 7.92 28.02 -5.59
CA LEU A 89 7.73 27.78 -4.17
C LEU A 89 7.66 29.07 -3.34
N HIS A 90 8.47 30.06 -3.70
CA HIS A 90 8.64 31.29 -2.90
C HIS A 90 7.70 32.44 -3.34
N ILE A 91 7.24 32.39 -4.59
CA ILE A 91 6.48 33.44 -5.26
C ILE A 91 5.29 32.78 -6.00
N PRO A 92 4.11 32.66 -5.37
CA PRO A 92 2.92 32.05 -5.98
C PRO A 92 2.54 32.68 -7.33
N GLN A 93 2.78 33.98 -7.49
CA GLN A 93 2.55 34.74 -8.73
C GLN A 93 3.34 34.19 -9.93
N ALA A 94 4.50 33.55 -9.69
CA ALA A 94 5.27 32.91 -10.75
C ALA A 94 4.49 31.76 -11.41
N THR A 95 3.69 31.02 -10.63
CA THR A 95 2.80 29.97 -11.15
C THR A 95 1.76 30.56 -12.10
N ASP A 96 1.13 31.68 -11.72
CA ASP A 96 0.12 32.33 -12.55
C ASP A 96 0.72 32.87 -13.85
N LEU A 97 1.93 33.45 -13.79
CA LEU A 97 2.66 33.90 -14.97
C LEU A 97 3.02 32.72 -15.91
N LEU A 98 3.49 31.60 -15.37
CA LEU A 98 3.75 30.39 -16.16
C LEU A 98 2.48 29.86 -16.82
N VAL A 99 1.34 29.89 -16.13
CA VAL A 99 0.03 29.51 -16.69
C VAL A 99 -0.41 30.47 -17.80
N LEU A 100 -0.15 31.77 -17.67
CA LEU A 100 -0.42 32.76 -18.72
C LEU A 100 0.48 32.52 -19.95
N LEU A 101 1.78 32.28 -19.76
CA LEU A 101 2.69 31.90 -20.84
C LEU A 101 2.18 30.65 -21.56
N ALA A 102 1.82 29.59 -20.82
CA ALA A 102 1.29 28.38 -21.38
C ALA A 102 -0.03 28.58 -22.18
N ARG A 103 -0.81 29.60 -21.84
CA ARG A 103 -2.09 29.92 -22.48
C ARG A 103 -1.98 30.85 -23.69
N TYR A 104 -1.02 31.78 -23.70
CA TYR A 104 -0.98 32.87 -24.70
C TYR A 104 0.30 32.89 -25.55
N SER A 105 1.41 32.32 -25.10
CA SER A 105 2.65 32.24 -25.89
C SER A 105 2.55 31.22 -27.03
N ASN A 106 3.50 31.25 -27.96
CA ASN A 106 3.64 30.26 -29.01
C ASN A 106 3.74 28.84 -28.41
N PRO A 107 2.83 27.91 -28.76
CA PRO A 107 2.76 26.62 -28.10
C PRO A 107 3.99 25.74 -28.37
N LYS A 108 4.67 25.91 -29.50
CA LYS A 108 5.89 25.13 -29.81
C LYS A 108 7.06 25.54 -28.92
N GLU A 109 7.25 26.84 -28.78
CA GLU A 109 8.29 27.42 -27.91
C GLU A 109 8.03 27.11 -26.46
N THR A 110 6.75 27.17 -26.05
CA THR A 110 6.34 26.79 -24.70
C THR A 110 6.70 25.32 -24.41
N ILE A 111 6.41 24.38 -25.32
CA ILE A 111 6.76 22.97 -25.09
C ILE A 111 8.27 22.77 -24.99
N LEU A 112 9.05 23.42 -25.84
CA LEU A 112 10.51 23.37 -25.76
C LEU A 112 11.02 23.91 -24.41
N ALA A 113 10.47 25.05 -23.97
CA ALA A 113 10.82 25.65 -22.67
C ALA A 113 10.45 24.75 -21.49
N LEU A 114 9.32 24.05 -21.57
CA LEU A 114 8.88 23.11 -20.53
C LEU A 114 9.75 21.84 -20.52
N VAL A 115 10.14 21.31 -21.67
CA VAL A 115 11.08 20.18 -21.78
C VAL A 115 12.42 20.54 -21.15
N GLU A 116 12.95 21.73 -21.45
CA GLU A 116 14.17 22.24 -20.82
C GLU A 116 13.99 22.42 -19.30
N GLY A 117 12.81 22.90 -18.87
CA GLY A 117 12.47 23.00 -17.45
C GLY A 117 12.49 21.64 -16.74
N VAL A 118 11.96 20.58 -17.37
CA VAL A 118 12.07 19.21 -16.86
C VAL A 118 13.53 18.75 -16.79
N GLN A 119 14.33 19.06 -17.80
CA GLN A 119 15.75 18.71 -17.81
C GLN A 119 16.52 19.41 -16.67
N SER A 120 16.24 20.69 -16.42
CA SER A 120 16.80 21.44 -15.30
C SER A 120 16.39 20.87 -13.93
N ILE A 121 15.16 20.35 -13.81
CA ILE A 121 14.73 19.62 -12.60
C ILE A 121 15.55 18.34 -12.41
N ILE A 122 15.80 17.58 -13.49
CA ILE A 122 16.62 16.35 -13.43
C ILE A 122 18.05 16.67 -12.99
N GLU A 123 18.68 17.67 -13.60
CA GLU A 123 20.07 18.05 -13.29
C GLU A 123 20.25 18.46 -11.83
N ARG A 124 19.29 19.22 -11.27
CA ARG A 124 19.28 19.57 -9.85
C ARG A 124 18.96 18.39 -8.95
N ALA A 125 18.08 17.49 -9.36
CA ALA A 125 17.76 16.27 -8.61
C ALA A 125 18.96 15.32 -8.51
N GLU A 126 19.79 15.26 -9.55
CA GLU A 126 21.00 14.42 -9.61
C GLU A 126 22.22 15.09 -8.95
N GLY A 127 22.10 16.32 -8.46
CA GLY A 127 23.17 17.05 -7.79
C GLY A 127 24.23 17.62 -8.75
N PHE A 128 23.92 17.75 -10.05
CA PHE A 128 24.77 18.46 -11.00
C PHE A 128 24.60 19.97 -10.83
N THR A 129 25.15 20.52 -9.74
CA THR A 129 25.36 21.98 -9.66
C THR A 129 26.58 22.32 -10.52
N VAL A 130 26.36 22.87 -11.70
CA VAL A 130 27.41 23.55 -12.47
C VAL A 130 27.71 24.89 -11.78
N SER A 131 28.42 24.85 -10.66
CA SER A 131 29.02 26.06 -10.11
C SER A 131 30.37 26.26 -10.77
N ASP A 132 30.47 27.31 -11.60
CA ASP A 132 31.75 27.81 -12.13
C ASP A 132 32.70 28.36 -11.03
N ASP A 133 32.32 28.27 -9.75
CA ASP A 133 33.13 28.67 -8.63
C ASP A 133 34.03 27.53 -8.16
N GLU A 134 35.32 27.63 -8.52
CA GLU A 134 36.44 26.82 -8.03
C GLU A 134 36.75 27.08 -6.54
N GLU A 135 35.75 27.08 -5.64
CA GLU A 135 35.99 27.14 -4.20
C GLU A 135 35.74 25.78 -3.53
N GLU A 136 36.82 25.28 -2.94
CA GLU A 136 36.95 24.01 -2.25
C GLU A 136 35.80 23.73 -1.26
N GLY A 137 35.10 22.62 -1.50
CA GLY A 137 34.61 21.75 -0.43
C GLY A 137 33.53 22.33 0.47
N THR A 138 32.29 22.31 0.00
CA THR A 138 31.17 22.01 0.90
C THR A 138 30.29 20.91 0.30
N LEU A 139 29.82 20.06 1.21
CA LEU A 139 29.11 18.80 1.04
C LEU A 139 27.98 18.87 0.00
N GLU A 140 27.73 17.74 -0.67
CA GLU A 140 26.49 17.43 -1.42
C GLU A 140 25.32 18.29 -0.91
N GLY A 141 24.95 19.32 -1.68
CA GLY A 141 23.83 20.18 -1.32
C GLY A 141 22.59 19.32 -1.16
N GLU A 142 21.93 19.38 -0.01
CA GLU A 142 20.68 18.67 0.23
C GLU A 142 19.65 19.15 -0.81
N VAL A 143 19.22 18.24 -1.69
CA VAL A 143 18.28 18.54 -2.77
C VAL A 143 16.93 18.95 -2.15
N ASP A 144 16.45 20.15 -2.46
CA ASP A 144 15.10 20.59 -2.05
C ASP A 144 14.02 19.91 -2.91
N TRP A 145 13.65 18.70 -2.49
CA TRP A 145 12.64 17.91 -3.17
C TRP A 145 11.24 18.55 -3.12
N ALA A 146 10.94 19.37 -2.12
CA ALA A 146 9.64 20.01 -2.02
C ALA A 146 9.46 21.05 -3.12
N ASP A 147 10.51 21.83 -3.38
CA ASP A 147 10.57 22.78 -4.50
C ASP A 147 10.49 22.06 -5.85
N LEU A 148 11.36 21.07 -6.08
CA LEU A 148 11.40 20.33 -7.35
C LEU A 148 10.07 19.65 -7.70
N VAL A 149 9.38 19.06 -6.72
CA VAL A 149 8.08 18.43 -6.95
C VAL A 149 7.01 19.49 -7.30
N LEU A 150 7.04 20.65 -6.64
CA LEU A 150 6.10 21.74 -6.93
C LEU A 150 6.34 22.35 -8.32
N GLU A 151 7.60 22.58 -8.69
CA GLU A 151 7.97 23.00 -10.04
C GLU A 151 7.48 22.00 -11.08
N TYR A 152 7.69 20.70 -10.83
CA TYR A 152 7.23 19.63 -11.71
C TYR A 152 5.69 19.60 -11.85
N GLU A 153 4.94 19.81 -10.76
CA GLU A 153 3.48 19.99 -10.80
C GLU A 153 3.08 21.14 -11.74
N VAL A 154 3.77 22.28 -11.67
CA VAL A 154 3.49 23.45 -12.52
C VAL A 154 3.84 23.17 -13.98
N VAL A 155 4.96 22.52 -14.25
CA VAL A 155 5.36 22.14 -15.61
C VAL A 155 4.32 21.23 -16.27
N LEU A 156 3.86 20.18 -15.56
CA LEU A 156 2.80 19.31 -16.06
C LEU A 156 1.50 20.09 -16.33
N ARG A 157 1.12 21.00 -15.45
CA ARG A 157 -0.05 21.87 -15.65
C ARG A 157 0.10 22.75 -16.90
N CYS A 158 1.27 23.28 -17.16
CA CYS A 158 1.56 24.06 -18.36
C CYS A 158 1.50 23.19 -19.63
N PHE A 159 2.00 21.95 -19.59
CA PHE A 159 1.83 21.01 -20.71
C PHE A 159 0.35 20.74 -21.03
N VAL A 160 -0.48 20.49 -20.01
CA VAL A 160 -1.93 20.27 -20.16
C VAL A 160 -2.61 21.43 -20.89
N ILE A 161 -2.25 22.66 -20.56
CA ILE A 161 -2.81 23.88 -21.17
C ILE A 161 -2.30 24.07 -22.61
N CYS A 162 -1.01 23.79 -22.84
CA CYS A 162 -0.32 24.11 -24.08
C CYS A 162 -0.65 23.13 -25.22
N ILE A 163 -0.63 21.82 -24.96
CA ILE A 163 -0.75 20.78 -26.00
C ILE A 163 -2.00 20.94 -26.90
N PRO A 164 -3.21 21.20 -26.38
CA PRO A 164 -4.40 21.37 -27.22
C PRO A 164 -4.31 22.52 -28.24
N ARG A 165 -3.37 23.46 -28.03
CA ARG A 165 -3.16 24.64 -28.89
C ARG A 165 -2.20 24.36 -30.05
N LEU A 166 -1.54 23.20 -30.07
CA LEU A 166 -0.58 22.85 -31.11
C LEU A 166 -1.25 22.68 -32.48
N THR A 167 -0.68 23.35 -33.48
CA THR A 167 -1.14 23.30 -34.88
C THR A 167 -0.23 22.47 -35.79
N THR A 168 0.62 21.61 -35.23
CA THR A 168 1.53 20.78 -36.05
C THR A 168 0.76 19.71 -36.82
N SER A 169 1.23 19.42 -38.03
CA SER A 169 0.62 18.40 -38.90
C SER A 169 0.94 16.97 -38.47
N LYS A 170 2.04 16.76 -37.76
CA LYS A 170 2.48 15.49 -37.18
C LYS A 170 2.67 15.66 -35.67
N SER A 171 2.29 14.64 -34.93
CA SER A 171 2.33 14.61 -33.46
C SER A 171 3.53 13.84 -32.92
N THR A 172 4.01 12.80 -33.63
CA THR A 172 5.04 11.88 -33.11
C THR A 172 6.29 12.58 -32.57
N PRO A 173 6.94 13.52 -33.30
CA PRO A 173 8.18 14.12 -32.80
C PRO A 173 8.00 14.89 -31.49
N THR A 174 6.87 15.59 -31.36
CA THR A 174 6.55 16.35 -30.14
C THR A 174 6.23 15.39 -28.97
N LEU A 175 5.48 14.31 -29.24
CA LEU A 175 5.20 13.31 -28.21
C LEU A 175 6.45 12.59 -27.73
N LEU A 176 7.39 12.25 -28.62
CA LEU A 176 8.65 11.61 -28.24
C LEU A 176 9.50 12.52 -27.36
N SER A 177 9.59 13.82 -27.68
CA SER A 177 10.33 14.78 -26.86
C SER A 177 9.70 14.95 -25.46
N ILE A 178 8.38 14.95 -25.36
CA ILE A 178 7.67 15.00 -24.07
C ILE A 178 7.87 13.68 -23.31
N ASP A 179 7.74 12.54 -24.00
CA ASP A 179 7.90 11.21 -23.40
C ASP A 179 9.30 10.99 -22.84
N GLU A 180 10.34 11.40 -23.57
CA GLU A 180 11.73 11.33 -23.12
C GLU A 180 11.94 12.13 -21.82
N ALA A 181 11.47 13.38 -21.78
CA ALA A 181 11.60 14.25 -20.61
C ALA A 181 10.80 13.73 -19.40
N LEU A 182 9.56 13.28 -19.61
CA LEU A 182 8.71 12.80 -18.53
C LEU A 182 9.12 11.40 -18.03
N SER A 183 9.60 10.53 -18.91
CA SER A 183 10.05 9.18 -18.54
C SER A 183 11.35 9.16 -17.76
N SER A 184 12.22 10.15 -17.93
CA SER A 184 13.43 10.31 -17.12
C SER A 184 13.14 11.00 -15.77
N SER A 185 12.28 12.01 -15.75
CA SER A 185 11.99 12.80 -14.53
C SER A 185 11.00 12.17 -13.56
N LEU A 186 9.99 11.44 -14.06
CA LEU A 186 8.92 10.93 -13.21
C LEU A 186 9.40 9.90 -12.18
N PRO A 187 10.28 8.93 -12.52
CA PRO A 187 10.86 8.03 -11.51
C PRO A 187 11.53 8.79 -10.36
N LEU A 188 12.36 9.80 -10.67
CA LEU A 188 13.08 10.61 -9.67
C LEU A 188 12.12 11.35 -8.74
N THR A 189 11.18 12.11 -9.31
CA THR A 189 10.24 12.92 -8.54
C THR A 189 9.24 12.06 -7.77
N SER A 190 8.76 10.95 -8.36
CA SER A 190 7.73 10.10 -7.76
C SER A 190 8.12 9.55 -6.39
N HIS A 191 9.39 9.21 -6.17
CA HIS A 191 9.87 8.71 -4.87
C HIS A 191 9.67 9.71 -3.74
N GLN A 192 9.72 11.00 -4.05
CA GLN A 192 9.71 12.11 -3.10
C GLN A 192 8.33 12.76 -2.93
N THR A 193 7.36 12.32 -3.74
CA THR A 193 5.98 12.85 -3.65
C THR A 193 5.29 12.46 -2.35
N THR A 194 4.60 13.44 -1.77
CA THR A 194 3.57 13.26 -0.74
C THR A 194 2.27 12.72 -1.36
N THR A 195 1.32 12.25 -0.55
CA THR A 195 -0.01 11.82 -1.04
C THR A 195 -0.73 12.91 -1.83
N THR A 196 -0.70 14.16 -1.35
CA THR A 196 -1.33 15.30 -2.04
C THR A 196 -0.68 15.57 -3.39
N SER A 197 0.66 15.58 -3.44
CA SER A 197 1.40 15.77 -4.70
C SER A 197 1.20 14.60 -5.66
N ALA A 198 1.18 13.36 -5.17
CA ALA A 198 0.91 12.18 -6.00
C ALA A 198 -0.48 12.25 -6.64
N ARG A 199 -1.51 12.67 -5.89
CA ARG A 199 -2.87 12.89 -6.43
C ARG A 199 -2.87 13.93 -7.54
N LYS A 200 -2.23 15.08 -7.31
CA LYS A 200 -2.14 16.16 -8.31
C LYS A 200 -1.37 15.72 -9.55
N LEU A 201 -0.17 15.15 -9.37
CA LEU A 201 0.68 14.70 -10.47
C LEU A 201 0.00 13.63 -11.32
N LEU A 202 -0.60 12.60 -10.69
CA LEU A 202 -1.34 11.58 -11.43
C LEU A 202 -2.57 12.18 -12.13
N GLY A 203 -3.28 13.09 -11.46
CA GLY A 203 -4.41 13.82 -12.05
C GLY A 203 -4.04 14.67 -13.26
N LEU A 204 -2.89 15.36 -13.21
CA LEU A 204 -2.32 16.15 -14.31
C LEU A 204 -1.82 15.25 -15.44
N MET A 205 -1.17 14.13 -15.13
CA MET A 205 -0.77 13.14 -16.13
C MET A 205 -1.98 12.57 -16.88
N CYS A 206 -3.10 12.32 -16.18
CA CYS A 206 -4.33 11.88 -16.82
C CYS A 206 -4.91 12.93 -17.77
N GLU A 207 -4.90 14.22 -17.37
CA GLU A 207 -5.33 15.34 -18.23
C GLU A 207 -4.39 15.55 -19.41
N LEU A 208 -3.09 15.41 -19.18
CA LEU A 208 -2.06 15.55 -20.19
C LEU A 208 -2.25 14.50 -21.29
N VAL A 209 -2.38 13.24 -20.88
CA VAL A 209 -2.57 12.11 -21.79
C VAL A 209 -3.89 12.24 -22.56
N ASP A 210 -4.98 12.60 -21.89
CA ASP A 210 -6.28 12.76 -22.56
C ASP A 210 -6.30 13.97 -23.52
N GLY A 211 -5.71 15.10 -23.10
CA GLY A 211 -5.55 16.29 -23.93
C GLY A 211 -4.67 16.04 -25.15
N ALA A 212 -3.53 15.36 -24.96
CA ALA A 212 -2.65 14.95 -26.05
C ALA A 212 -3.34 13.97 -27.00
N TRP A 213 -4.10 13.00 -26.47
CA TRP A 213 -4.83 12.06 -27.32
C TRP A 213 -5.92 12.74 -28.16
N LYS A 214 -6.65 13.70 -27.59
CA LYS A 214 -7.62 14.52 -28.33
C LYS A 214 -6.95 15.34 -29.43
N TRP A 215 -5.79 15.92 -29.15
CA TRP A 215 -5.01 16.66 -30.13
C TRP A 215 -4.48 15.78 -31.26
N VAL A 216 -3.91 14.61 -30.94
CA VAL A 216 -3.38 13.62 -31.90
C VAL A 216 -4.46 13.18 -32.89
N LYS A 217 -5.73 13.08 -32.48
CA LYS A 217 -6.83 12.74 -33.41
C LYS A 217 -7.00 13.74 -34.56
N GLY A 218 -6.47 14.95 -34.43
CA GLY A 218 -6.44 15.97 -35.48
C GLY A 218 -5.21 15.95 -36.38
N THR A 219 -4.20 15.09 -36.14
CA THR A 219 -2.95 15.06 -36.90
C THR A 219 -2.95 14.00 -38.00
N LEU A 220 -2.01 14.12 -38.95
CA LEU A 220 -1.91 13.23 -40.12
C LEU A 220 -1.36 11.83 -39.79
N ASP A 221 -0.70 11.69 -38.65
CA ASP A 221 0.03 10.50 -38.23
C ASP A 221 -0.69 9.68 -37.15
N VAL A 222 -1.95 10.01 -36.81
CA VAL A 222 -2.74 9.30 -35.81
C VAL A 222 -2.74 7.78 -36.03
N GLY A 223 -2.33 7.04 -34.99
CA GLY A 223 -2.24 5.60 -35.09
C GLY A 223 -1.82 4.92 -33.79
N GLY A 224 -1.26 3.72 -33.95
CA GLY A 224 -0.83 2.88 -32.83
C GLY A 224 0.40 3.42 -32.09
N GLU A 225 1.29 4.14 -32.78
CA GLU A 225 2.53 4.67 -32.21
C GLU A 225 2.24 5.74 -31.13
N GLN A 226 1.39 6.72 -31.44
CA GLN A 226 1.03 7.77 -30.48
C GLN A 226 0.25 7.20 -29.31
N ARG A 227 -0.66 6.25 -29.58
CA ARG A 227 -1.36 5.52 -28.52
C ARG A 227 -0.35 4.80 -27.62
N ALA A 228 0.68 4.16 -28.18
CA ALA A 228 1.70 3.45 -27.40
C ALA A 228 2.47 4.41 -26.49
N ILE A 229 2.97 5.54 -27.01
CA ILE A 229 3.68 6.57 -26.24
C ILE A 229 2.81 7.07 -25.08
N LEU A 230 1.59 7.51 -25.38
CA LEU A 230 0.66 8.04 -24.37
C LEU A 230 0.25 7.00 -23.33
N SER A 231 0.08 5.75 -23.74
CA SER A 231 -0.22 4.66 -22.83
C SER A 231 0.96 4.33 -21.91
N ASN A 232 2.19 4.42 -22.42
CA ASN A 232 3.40 4.20 -21.62
C ASN A 232 3.51 5.26 -20.52
N LEU A 233 3.32 6.53 -20.86
CA LEU A 233 3.30 7.63 -19.89
C LEU A 233 2.23 7.44 -18.82
N LEU A 234 0.99 7.08 -19.22
CA LEU A 234 -0.08 6.81 -18.28
C LEU A 234 0.26 5.65 -17.33
N PHE A 235 0.73 4.52 -17.87
CA PHE A 235 1.01 3.34 -17.05
C PHE A 235 2.22 3.53 -16.14
N MET A 236 3.24 4.25 -16.58
CA MET A 236 4.35 4.66 -15.73
C MET A 236 3.84 5.52 -14.57
N ALA A 237 3.03 6.54 -14.84
CA ALA A 237 2.45 7.39 -13.80
C ALA A 237 1.58 6.60 -12.80
N VAL A 238 0.69 5.72 -13.30
CA VAL A 238 -0.13 4.88 -12.43
C VAL A 238 0.72 3.93 -11.58
N THR A 239 1.76 3.33 -12.14
CA THR A 239 2.64 2.41 -11.39
C THR A 239 3.39 3.13 -10.28
N LEU A 240 3.96 4.31 -10.59
CA LEU A 240 4.81 5.05 -9.66
C LEU A 240 4.01 5.85 -8.63
N LEU A 241 2.86 6.41 -8.98
CA LEU A 241 2.08 7.29 -8.12
C LEU A 241 0.79 6.64 -7.57
N GLY A 242 0.25 5.63 -8.23
CA GLY A 242 -1.07 5.05 -7.92
C GLY A 242 -1.19 4.52 -6.50
N HIS A 243 -0.12 3.95 -5.94
CA HIS A 243 -0.12 3.50 -4.55
C HIS A 243 -0.04 4.64 -3.52
N LYS A 244 0.47 5.82 -3.91
CA LYS A 244 0.65 6.97 -3.03
C LYS A 244 -0.59 7.84 -2.88
N VAL A 245 -1.60 7.66 -3.74
CA VAL A 245 -2.82 8.48 -3.72
C VAL A 245 -3.74 8.19 -2.52
N ASP A 246 -3.44 7.15 -1.73
CA ASP A 246 -4.23 6.67 -0.58
C ASP A 246 -5.68 6.34 -0.97
N GLY A 247 -5.84 5.41 -1.92
CA GLY A 247 -7.16 4.91 -2.37
C GLY A 247 -7.81 3.89 -1.42
N ARG A 248 -7.05 3.38 -0.43
CA ARG A 248 -7.48 2.38 0.58
C ARG A 248 -8.27 1.22 0.00
N LEU A 249 -7.74 0.61 -1.06
CA LEU A 249 -8.41 -0.42 -1.85
C LEU A 249 -8.75 -1.65 -1.00
N ILE A 250 -7.82 -2.12 -0.16
CA ILE A 250 -8.05 -3.31 0.69
C ILE A 250 -9.19 -3.06 1.66
N ASP A 251 -9.12 -1.96 2.43
CA ASP A 251 -10.11 -1.67 3.47
C ASP A 251 -11.50 -1.45 2.85
N ARG A 252 -11.59 -0.70 1.76
CA ARG A 252 -12.83 -0.43 1.03
C ARG A 252 -13.47 -1.73 0.53
N TRP A 253 -12.69 -2.58 -0.12
CA TRP A 253 -13.19 -3.84 -0.66
C TRP A 253 -13.57 -4.80 0.45
N PHE A 254 -12.70 -5.01 1.44
CA PHE A 254 -12.90 -5.98 2.52
C PHE A 254 -14.10 -5.63 3.41
N LEU A 255 -14.24 -4.36 3.82
CA LEU A 255 -15.36 -3.93 4.65
C LEU A 255 -16.69 -3.98 3.90
N SER A 256 -16.68 -3.78 2.58
CA SER A 256 -17.88 -3.92 1.75
C SER A 256 -18.26 -5.39 1.54
N ALA A 257 -17.28 -6.26 1.29
CA ALA A 257 -17.49 -7.70 1.12
C ALA A 257 -17.87 -8.41 2.44
N PHE A 258 -17.40 -7.92 3.58
CA PHE A 258 -17.66 -8.51 4.90
C PHE A 258 -18.21 -7.49 5.91
N PRO A 259 -19.48 -7.06 5.77
CA PRO A 259 -20.07 -5.99 6.59
C PRO A 259 -20.04 -6.23 8.10
N ARG A 260 -19.98 -7.51 8.53
CA ARG A 260 -19.85 -7.88 9.96
C ARG A 260 -18.63 -7.28 10.66
N PHE A 261 -17.62 -6.87 9.89
CA PHE A 261 -16.38 -6.28 10.43
C PHE A 261 -16.39 -4.74 10.47
N GLN A 262 -17.43 -4.08 9.93
CA GLN A 262 -17.52 -2.61 9.90
C GLN A 262 -17.61 -1.96 11.28
N ASN A 263 -18.26 -2.64 12.24
CA ASN A 263 -18.56 -2.09 13.58
C ASN A 263 -17.55 -2.52 14.67
N LEU A 264 -16.38 -3.05 14.29
CA LEU A 264 -15.36 -3.44 15.27
C LEU A 264 -14.77 -2.18 15.95
N PRO A 265 -14.52 -2.18 17.28
CA PRO A 265 -13.98 -0.99 17.97
C PRO A 265 -12.68 -0.44 17.34
N SER A 266 -11.91 -1.30 16.67
CA SER A 266 -10.67 -0.97 15.94
C SER A 266 -10.89 -0.29 14.58
N SER A 267 -12.10 -0.29 14.01
CA SER A 267 -12.42 0.51 12.82
C SER A 267 -12.74 1.97 13.17
N ASN A 268 -13.00 2.26 14.45
CA ASN A 268 -13.41 3.58 14.96
C ASN A 268 -12.33 4.33 15.77
N GLY A 269 -11.13 3.76 15.95
CA GLY A 269 -9.99 4.43 16.58
C GLY A 269 -8.72 4.00 15.87
N THR A 270 -8.00 4.86 15.17
CA THR A 270 -7.31 6.05 15.70
C THR A 270 -7.24 7.24 14.73
N ASP A 271 -8.10 7.31 13.72
CA ASP A 271 -8.25 8.51 12.86
C ASP A 271 -9.72 8.96 12.86
N GLY A 272 -10.16 9.51 14.00
CA GLY A 272 -11.49 10.13 14.15
C GLY A 272 -11.71 11.40 13.31
N GLY A 273 -11.09 11.52 12.12
CA GLY A 273 -11.14 12.68 11.25
C GLY A 273 -11.14 12.43 9.74
N ASP A 274 -10.92 11.20 9.23
CA ASP A 274 -10.55 10.98 7.81
C ASP A 274 -11.42 9.97 7.03
N LEU A 275 -12.70 9.83 7.37
CA LEU A 275 -13.62 8.95 6.63
C LEU A 275 -13.76 9.31 5.15
N ASP A 276 -13.39 10.53 4.73
CA ASP A 276 -13.53 11.02 3.36
C ASP A 276 -12.21 11.24 2.60
N LYS A 277 -11.03 11.09 3.24
CA LYS A 277 -9.74 11.40 2.56
C LYS A 277 -9.34 10.43 1.46
N TRP A 278 -9.85 9.20 1.49
CA TRP A 278 -9.59 8.20 0.46
C TRP A 278 -10.41 8.46 -0.81
N VAL A 279 -11.50 9.23 -0.72
CA VAL A 279 -12.39 9.53 -1.86
C VAL A 279 -11.62 10.25 -2.96
N GLU A 280 -10.80 11.24 -2.60
CA GLU A 280 -9.93 11.93 -3.56
C GLU A 280 -8.96 10.94 -4.26
N GLY A 281 -8.40 9.98 -3.52
CA GLY A 281 -7.54 8.95 -4.10
C GLY A 281 -8.29 8.03 -5.07
N ALA A 282 -9.52 7.65 -4.72
CA ALA A 282 -10.40 6.87 -5.57
C ALA A 282 -10.80 7.62 -6.86
N ASP A 283 -11.17 8.89 -6.75
CA ASP A 283 -11.53 9.74 -7.89
C ASP A 283 -10.38 9.87 -8.89
N ILE A 284 -9.14 10.00 -8.40
CA ILE A 284 -7.95 10.06 -9.26
C ILE A 284 -7.70 8.72 -9.96
N LEU A 285 -7.89 7.58 -9.29
CA LEU A 285 -7.75 6.26 -9.92
C LEU A 285 -8.88 5.98 -10.93
N GLU A 286 -10.10 6.45 -10.67
CA GLU A 286 -11.21 6.40 -11.63
C GLU A 286 -10.92 7.24 -12.86
N LYS A 287 -10.38 8.46 -12.67
CA LYS A 287 -9.92 9.31 -13.76
C LYS A 287 -8.83 8.62 -14.59
N ALA A 288 -7.88 7.95 -13.95
CA ALA A 288 -6.85 7.18 -14.64
C ALA A 288 -7.43 6.02 -15.46
N MET A 289 -8.45 5.32 -14.94
CA MET A 289 -9.18 4.29 -15.69
C MET A 289 -9.95 4.88 -16.88
N ALA A 290 -10.59 6.04 -16.70
CA ALA A 290 -11.30 6.74 -17.76
C ALA A 290 -10.33 7.18 -18.89
N THR A 291 -9.14 7.66 -18.54
CA THR A 291 -8.08 7.98 -19.51
C THR A 291 -7.56 6.72 -20.22
N ALA A 292 -7.36 5.60 -19.52
CA ALA A 292 -7.01 4.33 -20.16
C ALA A 292 -8.11 3.88 -21.14
N SER A 293 -9.37 4.04 -20.76
CA SER A 293 -10.53 3.74 -21.62
C SER A 293 -10.58 4.65 -22.85
N SER A 294 -10.21 5.94 -22.73
CA SER A 294 -10.14 6.88 -23.86
C SER A 294 -9.05 6.50 -24.87
N LEU A 295 -7.98 5.86 -24.38
CA LEU A 295 -6.94 5.19 -25.17
C LEU A 295 -7.35 3.79 -25.67
N ASN A 296 -8.62 3.40 -25.59
CA ASN A 296 -9.16 2.10 -26.01
C ASN A 296 -8.59 0.88 -25.26
N PHE A 297 -8.28 0.99 -23.97
CA PHE A 297 -8.05 -0.17 -23.11
C PHE A 297 -9.34 -0.62 -22.46
N SER A 298 -9.75 -1.87 -22.72
CA SER A 298 -10.85 -2.52 -22.01
C SER A 298 -10.34 -3.25 -20.76
N SER A 299 -11.24 -3.59 -19.83
CA SER A 299 -10.90 -4.44 -18.68
C SER A 299 -10.27 -5.78 -19.10
N THR A 300 -10.67 -6.32 -20.26
CA THR A 300 -10.08 -7.55 -20.80
C THR A 300 -8.66 -7.37 -21.30
N ASP A 301 -8.31 -6.19 -21.82
CA ASP A 301 -6.93 -5.89 -22.26
C ASP A 301 -6.01 -5.69 -21.06
N LEU A 302 -6.51 -5.03 -20.00
CA LEU A 302 -5.80 -4.89 -18.75
C LEU A 302 -5.59 -6.24 -18.06
N LEU A 303 -6.60 -7.12 -18.07
CA LEU A 303 -6.50 -8.46 -17.51
C LEU A 303 -5.43 -9.29 -18.21
N LYS A 304 -5.39 -9.26 -19.55
CA LYS A 304 -4.33 -9.95 -20.32
C LYS A 304 -2.93 -9.50 -19.92
N ARG A 305 -2.74 -8.23 -19.54
CA ARG A 305 -1.43 -7.71 -19.12
C ARG A 305 -1.03 -8.12 -17.70
N ILE A 306 -1.99 -8.49 -16.87
CA ILE A 306 -1.72 -9.10 -15.55
C ILE A 306 -1.27 -10.55 -15.72
N ILE A 307 -1.93 -11.30 -16.62
CA ILE A 307 -1.69 -12.73 -16.88
C ILE A 307 -0.43 -12.93 -17.73
N ASP A 308 -0.25 -12.16 -18.79
CA ASP A 308 0.87 -12.26 -19.72
C ASP A 308 1.76 -11.00 -19.62
N PRO A 309 2.57 -10.87 -18.56
CA PRO A 309 3.44 -9.72 -18.41
C PRO A 309 4.52 -9.71 -19.50
N THR A 310 4.56 -8.64 -20.29
CA THR A 310 5.55 -8.47 -21.36
C THR A 310 6.70 -7.59 -20.88
N SER A 311 7.94 -7.99 -21.14
CA SER A 311 9.13 -7.15 -20.85
C SER A 311 9.19 -5.87 -21.67
N LEU A 312 8.38 -5.76 -22.73
CA LEU A 312 8.30 -4.60 -23.61
C LEU A 312 7.65 -3.37 -22.95
N SER A 313 6.85 -3.57 -21.90
CA SER A 313 6.25 -2.46 -21.15
C SER A 313 6.31 -2.75 -19.65
N ILE A 314 7.41 -2.31 -19.05
CA ILE A 314 7.78 -2.57 -17.65
C ILE A 314 6.66 -2.14 -16.68
N TYR A 315 5.98 -1.04 -16.99
CA TYR A 315 4.93 -0.47 -16.14
C TYR A 315 3.52 -1.00 -16.45
N ALA A 316 3.26 -1.55 -17.64
CA ALA A 316 1.90 -1.87 -18.07
C ALA A 316 1.18 -2.86 -17.15
N SER A 317 1.86 -3.89 -16.66
CA SER A 317 1.22 -4.94 -15.87
C SER A 317 0.82 -4.44 -14.47
N LEU A 318 1.71 -3.75 -13.76
CA LEU A 318 1.42 -3.17 -12.45
C LEU A 318 0.39 -2.05 -12.55
N ALA A 319 0.45 -1.21 -13.59
CA ALA A 319 -0.57 -0.22 -13.83
C ALA A 319 -1.94 -0.86 -14.09
N SER A 320 -1.99 -1.92 -14.90
CA SER A 320 -3.21 -2.67 -15.19
C SER A 320 -3.80 -3.27 -13.91
N LEU A 321 -2.96 -3.80 -13.02
CA LEU A 321 -3.37 -4.28 -11.69
C LEU A 321 -3.98 -3.15 -10.85
N ASN A 322 -3.33 -1.99 -10.77
CA ASN A 322 -3.83 -0.84 -10.01
C ASN A 322 -5.19 -0.34 -10.56
N LEU A 323 -5.32 -0.19 -11.88
CA LEU A 323 -6.55 0.28 -12.53
C LEU A 323 -7.70 -0.73 -12.41
N LEU A 324 -7.43 -2.02 -12.59
CA LEU A 324 -8.46 -3.04 -12.43
C LEU A 324 -8.90 -3.16 -10.97
N SER A 325 -7.96 -3.14 -10.03
CA SER A 325 -8.27 -3.25 -8.61
C SER A 325 -9.04 -2.05 -8.08
N SER A 326 -8.77 -0.84 -8.61
CA SER A 326 -9.48 0.38 -8.20
C SER A 326 -10.93 0.44 -8.69
N THR A 327 -11.25 -0.27 -9.77
CA THR A 327 -12.56 -0.29 -10.44
C THR A 327 -13.41 -1.50 -10.07
N LEU A 328 -12.89 -2.41 -9.23
CA LEU A 328 -13.67 -3.50 -8.69
C LEU A 328 -14.88 -2.95 -7.92
N PRO A 329 -16.09 -3.51 -8.16
CA PRO A 329 -17.28 -3.06 -7.49
C PRO A 329 -17.15 -3.29 -5.98
N SER A 330 -17.58 -2.31 -5.18
CA SER A 330 -17.61 -2.46 -3.72
C SER A 330 -18.52 -3.61 -3.32
N ASN A 331 -19.68 -3.77 -4.00
CA ASN A 331 -20.52 -4.95 -3.81
C ASN A 331 -19.94 -6.16 -4.56
N PRO A 332 -19.48 -7.22 -3.86
CA PRO A 332 -18.90 -8.39 -4.50
C PRO A 332 -19.87 -9.17 -5.39
N ASP A 333 -21.18 -9.00 -5.24
CA ASP A 333 -22.17 -9.65 -6.10
C ASP A 333 -22.08 -9.17 -7.57
N ASN A 334 -21.58 -7.95 -7.78
CA ASN A 334 -21.41 -7.36 -9.10
C ASN A 334 -20.09 -7.76 -9.78
N LEU A 335 -19.25 -8.57 -9.13
CA LEU A 335 -17.97 -9.02 -9.70
C LEU A 335 -18.12 -9.75 -11.05
N SER A 336 -19.30 -10.35 -11.29
CA SER A 336 -19.63 -11.03 -12.55
C SER A 336 -19.63 -10.14 -13.79
N GLU A 337 -19.73 -8.81 -13.64
CA GLU A 337 -19.66 -7.85 -14.75
C GLU A 337 -18.22 -7.53 -15.16
N PHE A 338 -17.25 -7.76 -14.27
CA PHE A 338 -15.85 -7.36 -14.43
C PHE A 338 -14.90 -8.53 -14.63
N LEU A 339 -15.20 -9.68 -14.03
CA LEU A 339 -14.42 -10.91 -14.17
C LEU A 339 -15.09 -11.86 -15.17
N PRO A 340 -14.31 -12.66 -15.92
CA PRO A 340 -14.87 -13.66 -16.82
C PRO A 340 -15.76 -14.65 -16.05
N SER A 341 -16.87 -15.07 -16.67
CA SER A 341 -17.73 -16.14 -16.15
C SER A 341 -17.91 -17.22 -17.24
N PRO A 342 -17.47 -18.48 -17.00
CA PRO A 342 -16.84 -18.99 -15.78
C PRO A 342 -15.43 -18.44 -15.56
N LEU A 343 -14.99 -18.39 -14.31
CA LEU A 343 -13.65 -17.93 -13.96
C LEU A 343 -12.60 -18.96 -14.46
N PRO A 344 -11.55 -18.56 -15.19
CA PRO A 344 -10.50 -19.48 -15.61
C PRO A 344 -9.78 -20.05 -14.39
N VAL A 345 -9.63 -21.36 -14.34
CA VAL A 345 -9.11 -22.09 -13.16
C VAL A 345 -7.67 -21.68 -12.82
N SER A 346 -6.84 -21.39 -13.83
CA SER A 346 -5.44 -20.96 -13.69
C SER A 346 -5.28 -19.46 -13.45
N LEU A 347 -6.36 -18.68 -13.42
CA LEU A 347 -6.25 -17.21 -13.45
C LEU A 347 -5.39 -16.63 -12.31
N LEU A 348 -5.47 -17.24 -11.12
CA LEU A 348 -4.67 -16.82 -9.98
C LEU A 348 -3.20 -17.20 -10.17
N ASP A 349 -2.91 -18.43 -10.61
CA ASP A 349 -1.55 -18.89 -10.96
C ASP A 349 -0.93 -18.01 -12.06
N ASP A 350 -1.70 -17.72 -13.11
CA ASP A 350 -1.25 -16.88 -14.22
C ASP A 350 -0.97 -15.44 -13.78
N SER A 351 -1.64 -14.95 -12.73
CA SER A 351 -1.42 -13.61 -12.17
C SER A 351 -0.21 -13.54 -11.22
N MET A 352 0.39 -14.69 -10.85
CA MET A 352 1.41 -14.76 -9.79
C MET A 352 2.65 -13.90 -10.01
N PRO A 353 3.26 -13.81 -11.22
CA PRO A 353 4.44 -12.98 -11.41
C PRO A 353 4.19 -11.51 -11.03
N ILE A 354 3.00 -11.01 -11.36
CA ILE A 354 2.59 -9.63 -11.08
C ILE A 354 2.13 -9.45 -9.64
N LEU A 355 1.49 -10.46 -9.04
CA LEU A 355 1.16 -10.44 -7.62
C LEU A 355 2.42 -10.43 -6.75
N CYS A 356 3.42 -11.25 -7.05
CA CYS A 356 4.70 -11.23 -6.35
C CYS A 356 5.36 -9.84 -6.44
N ALA A 357 5.42 -9.25 -7.64
CA ALA A 357 5.96 -7.90 -7.84
C ALA A 357 5.17 -6.83 -7.07
N ALA A 358 3.83 -6.92 -7.04
CA ALA A 358 2.97 -5.97 -6.36
C ALA A 358 3.11 -6.05 -4.82
N LEU A 359 3.11 -7.27 -4.27
CA LEU A 359 3.19 -7.53 -2.83
C LEU A 359 4.59 -7.29 -2.25
N SER A 360 5.63 -7.46 -3.06
CA SER A 360 7.02 -7.15 -2.68
C SER A 360 7.40 -5.69 -2.93
N GLY A 361 6.57 -4.97 -3.68
CA GLY A 361 6.80 -3.62 -4.14
C GLY A 361 5.82 -2.61 -3.54
N SER A 362 5.46 -1.62 -4.36
CA SER A 362 4.64 -0.49 -3.92
C SER A 362 3.13 -0.70 -4.11
N SER A 363 2.70 -1.66 -4.93
CA SER A 363 1.30 -1.88 -5.30
C SER A 363 0.57 -2.90 -4.42
N VAL A 364 0.93 -2.98 -3.14
CA VAL A 364 0.37 -3.96 -2.18
C VAL A 364 -1.15 -3.87 -2.11
N ASP A 365 -1.69 -2.65 -2.03
CA ASP A 365 -3.12 -2.39 -1.87
C ASP A 365 -3.93 -2.96 -3.05
N ALA A 366 -3.43 -2.77 -4.28
CA ALA A 366 -4.01 -3.35 -5.49
C ALA A 366 -3.85 -4.88 -5.55
N GLY A 367 -2.65 -5.41 -5.28
CA GLY A 367 -2.38 -6.84 -5.34
C GLY A 367 -3.24 -7.66 -4.37
N VAL A 368 -3.39 -7.18 -3.13
CA VAL A 368 -4.21 -7.84 -2.11
C VAL A 368 -5.69 -7.76 -2.49
N THR A 369 -6.17 -6.60 -2.95
CA THR A 369 -7.57 -6.41 -3.36
C THR A 369 -7.93 -7.31 -4.54
N TRP A 370 -7.05 -7.40 -5.54
CA TRP A 370 -7.21 -8.31 -6.67
C TRP A 370 -7.28 -9.78 -6.25
N THR A 371 -6.35 -10.21 -5.40
CA THR A 371 -6.31 -11.58 -4.88
C THR A 371 -7.61 -11.90 -4.12
N TRP A 372 -8.08 -10.98 -3.29
CA TRP A 372 -9.35 -11.09 -2.57
C TRP A 372 -10.54 -11.26 -3.51
N ALA A 373 -10.63 -10.44 -4.56
CA ALA A 373 -11.72 -10.51 -5.53
C ALA A 373 -11.75 -11.87 -6.24
N LEU A 374 -10.60 -12.41 -6.63
CA LEU A 374 -10.47 -13.73 -7.25
C LEU A 374 -10.88 -14.85 -6.28
N VAL A 375 -10.35 -14.86 -5.05
CA VAL A 375 -10.65 -15.89 -4.05
C VAL A 375 -12.13 -15.88 -3.65
N HIS A 376 -12.71 -14.69 -3.44
CA HIS A 376 -14.12 -14.55 -3.10
C HIS A 376 -15.03 -15.03 -4.22
N ARG A 377 -14.70 -14.67 -5.48
CA ARG A 377 -15.45 -15.13 -6.65
C ARG A 377 -15.40 -16.66 -6.79
N SER A 378 -14.23 -17.26 -6.57
CA SER A 378 -14.06 -18.72 -6.53
C SER A 378 -14.98 -19.38 -5.51
N GLY A 379 -15.06 -18.82 -4.29
CA GLY A 379 -15.96 -19.32 -3.25
C GLY A 379 -17.44 -19.27 -3.63
N GLN A 380 -17.88 -18.20 -4.30
CA GLN A 380 -19.25 -18.08 -4.82
C GLN A 380 -19.55 -19.14 -5.90
N GLU A 381 -18.61 -19.36 -6.84
CA GLU A 381 -18.77 -20.31 -7.94
C GLU A 381 -18.78 -21.76 -7.45
N GLN A 382 -17.95 -22.10 -6.46
CA GLN A 382 -17.98 -23.41 -5.79
C GLN A 382 -19.34 -23.66 -5.11
N GLY A 383 -19.89 -22.65 -4.43
CA GLY A 383 -21.24 -22.73 -3.85
C GLY A 383 -22.35 -22.95 -4.88
N ALA A 384 -22.12 -22.48 -6.12
CA ALA A 384 -23.01 -22.68 -7.26
C ALA A 384 -22.70 -23.97 -8.07
N GLY A 385 -21.83 -24.86 -7.57
CA GLY A 385 -21.51 -26.14 -8.20
C GLY A 385 -20.54 -26.08 -9.38
N HIS A 386 -19.87 -24.94 -9.60
CA HIS A 386 -18.82 -24.80 -10.61
C HIS A 386 -17.45 -25.16 -10.03
N LYS A 387 -16.48 -25.52 -10.89
CA LYS A 387 -15.09 -25.68 -10.45
C LYS A 387 -14.54 -24.30 -10.10
N GLY A 388 -14.14 -24.10 -8.84
CA GLY A 388 -13.45 -22.89 -8.41
C GLY A 388 -12.03 -22.81 -8.96
N LEU A 389 -11.34 -21.72 -8.61
CA LEU A 389 -9.90 -21.54 -8.85
C LEU A 389 -9.11 -22.67 -8.21
N THR A 390 -7.98 -23.00 -8.86
CA THR A 390 -6.89 -23.73 -8.22
C THR A 390 -5.71 -22.78 -8.05
N LEU A 391 -4.80 -23.15 -7.15
CA LEU A 391 -3.55 -22.46 -6.92
C LEU A 391 -2.52 -23.52 -6.60
N ASP A 392 -1.43 -23.56 -7.37
CA ASP A 392 -0.36 -24.52 -7.11
C ASP A 392 0.26 -24.28 -5.72
N TYR A 393 0.72 -25.36 -5.07
CA TYR A 393 1.26 -25.29 -3.71
C TYR A 393 2.39 -24.26 -3.58
N ASP A 394 3.34 -24.25 -4.53
CA ASP A 394 4.48 -23.32 -4.51
C ASP A 394 4.02 -21.86 -4.59
N ASN A 395 3.00 -21.58 -5.40
CA ASN A 395 2.42 -20.25 -5.53
C ASN A 395 1.65 -19.84 -4.27
N ALA A 396 0.92 -20.77 -3.65
CA ALA A 396 0.24 -20.53 -2.38
C ALA A 396 1.22 -20.26 -1.25
N SER A 397 2.29 -21.06 -1.15
CA SER A 397 3.38 -20.86 -0.19
C SER A 397 4.00 -19.48 -0.37
N MET A 398 4.38 -19.12 -1.61
CA MET A 398 4.95 -17.80 -1.93
C MET A 398 4.01 -16.64 -1.54
N LEU A 399 2.71 -16.73 -1.84
CA LEU A 399 1.75 -15.70 -1.42
C LEU A 399 1.70 -15.57 0.10
N ILE A 400 1.71 -16.67 0.84
CA ILE A 400 1.70 -16.65 2.30
C ILE A 400 2.98 -16.00 2.84
N GLU A 401 4.15 -16.33 2.28
CA GLU A 401 5.42 -15.70 2.67
C GLU A 401 5.40 -14.18 2.50
N LEU A 402 4.78 -13.69 1.43
CA LEU A 402 4.64 -12.25 1.18
C LEU A 402 3.59 -11.59 2.08
N LEU A 403 2.48 -12.28 2.39
CA LEU A 403 1.37 -11.73 3.18
C LEU A 403 1.65 -11.72 4.69
N VAL A 404 2.47 -12.64 5.20
CA VAL A 404 2.75 -12.77 6.63
C VAL A 404 3.41 -11.51 7.22
N PRO A 405 4.52 -10.97 6.66
CA PRO A 405 5.12 -9.73 7.14
C PRO A 405 4.16 -8.54 7.07
N LEU A 406 3.40 -8.43 5.97
CA LEU A 406 2.39 -7.38 5.79
C LEU A 406 1.32 -7.46 6.89
N THR A 407 0.82 -8.66 7.18
CA THR A 407 -0.19 -8.89 8.24
C THR A 407 0.35 -8.51 9.61
N ALA A 408 1.63 -8.79 9.89
CA ALA A 408 2.23 -8.50 11.18
C ALA A 408 2.50 -7.00 11.40
N GLN A 409 2.93 -6.29 10.34
CA GLN A 409 3.51 -4.96 10.45
C GLN A 409 2.60 -3.83 9.96
N HIS A 410 1.53 -4.11 9.22
CA HIS A 410 0.70 -3.05 8.64
C HIS A 410 0.05 -2.16 9.72
N PRO A 411 0.06 -0.82 9.55
CA PRO A 411 -0.45 0.11 10.56
C PRO A 411 -1.95 -0.04 10.82
N SER A 412 -2.76 -0.20 9.77
CA SER A 412 -4.22 -0.37 9.88
C SER A 412 -4.59 -1.75 10.45
N PRO A 413 -5.28 -1.83 11.60
CA PRO A 413 -5.80 -3.09 12.14
C PRO A 413 -6.81 -3.77 11.20
N THR A 414 -7.60 -3.00 10.47
CA THR A 414 -8.58 -3.51 9.50
C THR A 414 -7.86 -4.22 8.36
N THR A 415 -6.83 -3.60 7.79
CA THR A 415 -6.02 -4.21 6.74
C THR A 415 -5.32 -5.46 7.25
N ARG A 416 -4.78 -5.46 8.48
CA ARG A 416 -4.19 -6.67 9.09
C ARG A 416 -5.20 -7.80 9.20
N LEU A 417 -6.43 -7.51 9.64
CA LEU A 417 -7.50 -8.51 9.67
C LEU A 417 -7.84 -9.03 8.26
N ALA A 418 -7.93 -8.13 7.27
CA ALA A 418 -8.18 -8.49 5.88
C ALA A 418 -7.08 -9.40 5.30
N LEU A 419 -5.82 -9.08 5.54
CA LEU A 419 -4.67 -9.90 5.12
C LEU A 419 -4.68 -11.27 5.82
N PHE A 420 -4.92 -11.30 7.14
CA PHE A 420 -4.98 -12.56 7.88
C PHE A 420 -6.11 -13.48 7.41
N LYS A 421 -7.28 -12.92 7.10
CA LYS A 421 -8.39 -13.68 6.53
C LYS A 421 -8.12 -14.11 5.08
N LEU A 422 -7.34 -13.35 4.33
CA LEU A 422 -6.91 -13.74 2.98
C LEU A 422 -5.98 -14.96 3.03
N ILE A 423 -5.02 -14.99 3.96
CA ILE A 423 -4.14 -16.15 4.19
C ILE A 423 -4.98 -17.42 4.40
N GLY A 424 -5.98 -17.37 5.30
CA GLY A 424 -6.87 -18.50 5.54
C GLY A 424 -7.69 -18.91 4.30
N ALA A 425 -8.08 -17.95 3.47
CA ALA A 425 -8.83 -18.20 2.24
C ALA A 425 -7.94 -18.82 1.13
N ILE A 426 -6.67 -18.41 1.03
CA ILE A 426 -5.66 -18.99 0.14
C ILE A 426 -5.38 -20.45 0.53
N VAL A 427 -5.20 -20.75 1.81
CA VAL A 427 -5.09 -22.15 2.28
C VAL A 427 -6.33 -22.94 1.90
N GLY A 428 -7.52 -22.33 1.97
CA GLY A 428 -8.78 -22.94 1.56
C GLY A 428 -8.89 -23.26 0.06
N LEU A 429 -8.07 -22.65 -0.82
CA LEU A 429 -8.05 -22.95 -2.25
C LEU A 429 -7.34 -24.26 -2.59
N GLN A 430 -6.47 -24.75 -1.69
CA GLN A 430 -5.74 -25.99 -1.92
C GLN A 430 -6.70 -27.18 -1.94
N SER A 431 -6.52 -28.05 -2.94
CA SER A 431 -7.38 -29.24 -3.10
C SER A 431 -6.94 -30.40 -2.21
N SER A 432 -5.63 -30.58 -2.05
CA SER A 432 -4.99 -31.60 -1.22
C SER A 432 -5.03 -31.25 0.28
N ALA A 433 -5.33 -32.25 1.11
CA ALA A 433 -5.25 -32.14 2.56
C ALA A 433 -3.82 -31.89 3.05
N THR A 434 -2.87 -32.60 2.45
CA THR A 434 -1.45 -32.51 2.79
C THR A 434 -0.92 -31.11 2.53
N ASP A 435 -1.27 -30.52 1.38
CA ASP A 435 -0.82 -29.18 0.99
C ASP A 435 -1.39 -28.12 1.96
N ARG A 436 -2.65 -28.26 2.37
CA ARG A 436 -3.25 -27.37 3.40
C ARG A 436 -2.52 -27.47 4.74
N ILE A 437 -2.19 -28.69 5.16
CA ILE A 437 -1.47 -28.94 6.40
C ILE A 437 -0.05 -28.36 6.34
N GLU A 438 0.64 -28.50 5.21
CA GLU A 438 1.99 -27.96 5.04
C GLU A 438 2.01 -26.43 5.04
N LEU A 439 1.01 -25.76 4.43
CA LEU A 439 0.86 -24.31 4.54
C LEU A 439 0.55 -23.86 5.98
N PHE A 440 -0.22 -24.65 6.74
CA PHE A 440 -0.39 -24.38 8.18
C PHE A 440 0.89 -24.57 8.97
N ARG A 441 1.69 -25.57 8.61
CA ARG A 441 2.99 -25.83 9.21
C ARG A 441 3.91 -24.63 9.00
N GLN A 442 4.03 -24.13 7.78
CA GLN A 442 4.78 -22.91 7.44
C GLN A 442 4.38 -21.71 8.31
N LEU A 443 3.08 -21.54 8.58
CA LEU A 443 2.58 -20.45 9.43
C LEU A 443 2.91 -20.62 10.91
N LEU A 444 3.02 -21.85 11.41
CA LEU A 444 3.17 -22.18 12.83
C LEU A 444 4.62 -22.41 13.26
N GLU A 445 5.50 -22.79 12.32
CA GLU A 445 6.89 -23.10 12.59
C GLU A 445 7.70 -21.90 13.13
N PRO A 446 8.73 -22.13 13.96
CA PRO A 446 9.61 -21.06 14.44
C PRO A 446 10.32 -20.26 13.35
N ALA A 447 10.45 -20.81 12.14
CA ALA A 447 10.94 -20.10 10.97
C ALA A 447 10.11 -18.86 10.64
N ASN A 448 8.83 -18.84 11.01
CA ASN A 448 8.01 -17.63 11.03
C ASN A 448 8.33 -16.79 12.29
N PRO A 449 9.00 -15.63 12.16
CA PRO A 449 9.42 -14.84 13.31
C PRO A 449 8.23 -14.12 14.00
N PHE A 450 7.05 -14.07 13.36
CA PHE A 450 5.92 -13.31 13.85
C PHE A 450 5.04 -14.13 14.80
N GLU A 451 5.37 -14.08 16.09
CA GLU A 451 4.66 -14.74 17.20
C GLU A 451 3.13 -14.55 17.16
N ASN A 452 2.67 -13.32 16.92
CA ASN A 452 1.22 -13.03 16.83
C ASN A 452 0.55 -13.76 15.65
N ILE A 453 1.25 -13.93 14.53
CA ILE A 453 0.74 -14.66 13.37
C ILE A 453 0.70 -16.15 13.67
N ARG A 454 1.75 -16.70 14.30
CA ARG A 454 1.76 -18.11 14.76
C ARG A 454 0.57 -18.39 15.67
N LEU A 455 0.35 -17.53 16.68
CA LEU A 455 -0.78 -17.65 17.60
C LEU A 455 -2.12 -17.59 16.86
N GLN A 456 -2.33 -16.57 16.03
CA GLN A 456 -3.59 -16.39 15.30
C GLN A 456 -3.84 -17.55 14.33
N SER A 457 -2.81 -18.13 13.73
CA SER A 457 -2.93 -19.24 12.77
C SER A 457 -3.54 -20.50 13.37
N LEU A 458 -3.42 -20.71 14.69
CA LEU A 458 -4.16 -21.78 15.39
C LEU A 458 -5.68 -21.63 15.24
N SER A 459 -6.19 -20.39 15.12
CA SER A 459 -7.61 -20.15 14.85
C SER A 459 -8.01 -20.54 13.43
N LEU A 460 -7.12 -20.38 12.43
CA LEU A 460 -7.37 -20.82 11.05
C LEU A 460 -7.39 -22.35 10.97
N VAL A 461 -6.46 -23.03 11.65
CA VAL A 461 -6.46 -24.49 11.78
C VAL A 461 -7.78 -24.97 12.39
N ARG A 462 -8.24 -24.31 13.46
CA ARG A 462 -9.52 -24.61 14.08
C ARG A 462 -10.72 -24.37 13.15
N GLU A 463 -10.70 -23.30 12.36
CA GLU A 463 -11.73 -22.99 11.35
C GLU A 463 -11.80 -24.08 10.27
N GLN A 464 -10.67 -24.58 9.77
CA GLN A 464 -10.64 -25.68 8.79
C GLN A 464 -11.08 -27.03 9.39
N LEU A 465 -10.77 -27.24 10.67
CA LEU A 465 -11.27 -28.38 11.43
C LEU A 465 -12.74 -28.24 11.82
N SER A 466 -13.48 -27.22 11.35
CA SER A 466 -14.92 -27.09 11.59
C SER A 466 -15.73 -27.97 10.62
N PRO A 467 -16.88 -28.55 11.03
CA PRO A 467 -17.70 -29.42 10.15
C PRO A 467 -18.17 -28.76 8.85
N ARG A 468 -18.10 -27.43 8.76
CA ARG A 468 -18.52 -26.66 7.58
C ARG A 468 -17.55 -26.75 6.41
N ASN A 469 -16.28 -27.14 6.62
CA ASN A 469 -15.21 -27.01 5.62
C ASN A 469 -14.56 -28.35 5.28
N ASN A 470 -15.31 -29.34 4.74
CA ASN A 470 -14.77 -30.65 4.27
C ASN A 470 -13.61 -31.15 5.14
N SER A 471 -13.91 -31.33 6.43
CA SER A 471 -12.89 -31.36 7.48
C SER A 471 -11.75 -32.32 7.21
N GLU A 472 -10.54 -31.85 7.46
CA GLU A 472 -9.35 -32.68 7.40
C GLU A 472 -9.44 -33.89 8.35
N PRO A 473 -8.84 -35.02 7.96
CA PRO A 473 -8.62 -36.11 8.88
C PRO A 473 -7.69 -35.65 10.00
N VAL A 474 -8.26 -35.48 11.20
CA VAL A 474 -7.56 -35.07 12.42
C VAL A 474 -6.27 -35.87 12.68
N PRO A 475 -6.19 -37.19 12.40
CA PRO A 475 -4.95 -37.96 12.57
C PRO A 475 -3.76 -37.42 11.75
N ILE A 476 -3.97 -37.12 10.46
CA ILE A 476 -2.91 -36.63 9.57
C ILE A 476 -2.45 -35.23 10.01
N LEU A 477 -3.40 -34.40 10.46
CA LEU A 477 -3.09 -33.08 10.99
C LEU A 477 -2.22 -33.15 12.26
N LEU A 478 -2.52 -34.06 13.18
CA LEU A 478 -1.70 -34.26 14.37
C LEU A 478 -0.34 -34.87 14.02
N GLU A 479 -0.29 -35.78 13.05
CA GLU A 479 0.95 -36.38 12.58
C GLU A 479 1.95 -35.32 12.10
N GLU A 480 1.51 -34.41 11.22
CA GLU A 480 2.36 -33.42 10.59
C GLU A 480 2.59 -32.16 11.44
N LEU A 481 1.56 -31.64 12.13
CA LEU A 481 1.70 -30.44 12.97
C LEU A 481 2.19 -30.76 14.39
N GLY A 482 2.08 -32.02 14.83
CA GLY A 482 2.44 -32.45 16.18
C GLY A 482 3.88 -32.11 16.58
N PRO A 483 4.89 -32.28 15.72
CA PRO A 483 6.26 -31.87 16.02
C PRO A 483 6.41 -30.37 16.34
N VAL A 484 5.62 -29.52 15.71
CA VAL A 484 5.62 -28.05 15.90
C VAL A 484 4.79 -27.66 17.13
N LEU A 485 3.58 -28.22 17.26
CA LEU A 485 2.66 -27.90 18.35
C LEU A 485 3.14 -28.44 19.70
N PHE A 486 3.71 -29.64 19.70
CA PHE A 486 4.18 -30.38 20.88
C PHE A 486 5.71 -30.51 20.84
N ALA A 487 6.39 -29.38 20.67
CA ALA A 487 7.85 -29.33 20.73
C ALA A 487 8.33 -29.72 22.13
N LEU A 488 9.13 -30.78 22.21
CA LEU A 488 9.80 -31.22 23.43
C LEU A 488 11.19 -30.54 23.52
N PRO A 489 11.79 -30.43 24.72
CA PRO A 489 13.17 -29.98 24.86
C PRO A 489 14.10 -30.79 23.93
N SER A 490 14.91 -30.10 23.14
CA SER A 490 15.94 -30.75 22.33
C SER A 490 17.19 -30.97 23.18
N ASP A 491 17.82 -32.14 23.04
CA ASP A 491 19.12 -32.43 23.65
C ASP A 491 20.25 -31.61 23.02
N GLU A 492 20.04 -31.07 21.81
CA GLU A 492 21.06 -30.34 21.05
C GLU A 492 21.25 -28.89 21.53
N ASP A 493 20.19 -28.23 22.03
CA ASP A 493 20.24 -26.88 22.60
C ASP A 493 19.31 -26.78 23.84
N PRO A 494 19.77 -27.27 25.01
CA PRO A 494 18.96 -27.30 26.22
C PRO A 494 18.62 -25.89 26.74
N ASP A 495 19.57 -24.96 26.59
CA ASP A 495 19.48 -23.60 27.15
C ASP A 495 18.47 -22.70 26.40
N ASP A 496 18.12 -23.05 25.16
CA ASP A 496 17.13 -22.33 24.35
C ASP A 496 15.71 -22.91 24.49
N SER A 497 15.54 -23.95 25.33
CA SER A 497 14.24 -24.58 25.56
C SER A 497 13.33 -23.68 26.40
N PRO A 498 12.05 -23.47 26.01
CA PRO A 498 11.09 -22.74 26.83
C PRO A 498 10.85 -23.40 28.20
N PHE A 499 11.14 -24.69 28.32
CA PHE A 499 11.00 -25.45 29.57
C PHE A 499 12.18 -25.27 30.53
N VAL A 500 13.25 -24.56 30.13
CA VAL A 500 14.37 -24.20 31.01
C VAL A 500 14.25 -22.77 31.54
N LEU A 501 13.36 -21.95 30.96
CA LEU A 501 13.12 -20.59 31.39
C LEU A 501 12.66 -20.50 32.86
N GLU A 502 13.22 -19.53 33.57
CA GLU A 502 12.79 -19.14 34.91
C GLU A 502 11.37 -18.54 34.85
N PRO A 503 10.54 -18.72 35.91
CA PRO A 503 9.15 -18.29 35.92
C PRO A 503 8.90 -16.83 35.49
N GLU A 504 9.76 -15.91 35.93
CA GLU A 504 9.65 -14.48 35.59
C GLU A 504 9.84 -14.22 34.09
N LYS A 505 10.89 -14.82 33.49
CA LYS A 505 11.16 -14.72 32.06
C LYS A 505 10.10 -15.43 31.23
N LEU A 506 9.58 -16.55 31.72
CA LEU A 506 8.52 -17.31 31.07
C LEU A 506 7.22 -16.51 30.99
N LEU A 507 6.80 -15.85 32.07
CA LEU A 507 5.61 -14.99 32.10
C LEU A 507 5.69 -13.81 31.12
N ALA A 508 6.90 -13.28 30.91
CA ALA A 508 7.15 -12.21 29.94
C ALA A 508 7.28 -12.71 28.48
N SER A 509 7.33 -14.01 28.26
CA SER A 509 7.55 -14.63 26.95
C SER A 509 6.24 -14.95 26.20
N PHE A 510 6.39 -15.37 24.93
CA PHE A 510 5.31 -15.86 24.07
C PHE A 510 4.62 -17.13 24.58
N TYR A 511 5.39 -18.02 25.22
CA TYR A 511 5.02 -19.42 25.44
C TYR A 511 3.76 -19.67 26.28
N PRO A 512 3.45 -18.91 27.35
CA PRO A 512 2.20 -19.10 28.09
C PRO A 512 0.95 -18.95 27.20
N THR A 513 0.96 -17.97 26.30
CA THR A 513 -0.15 -17.72 25.37
C THR A 513 -0.21 -18.83 24.32
N TRP A 514 0.94 -19.20 23.76
CA TRP A 514 1.06 -20.30 22.81
C TRP A 514 0.51 -21.61 23.38
N TRP A 515 0.99 -22.04 24.55
CA TRP A 515 0.56 -23.28 25.20
C TRP A 515 -0.93 -23.28 25.51
N THR A 516 -1.49 -22.15 25.96
CA THR A 516 -2.93 -22.01 26.22
C THR A 516 -3.76 -22.25 24.95
N GLU A 517 -3.35 -21.68 23.82
CA GLU A 517 -4.07 -21.84 22.55
C GLU A 517 -3.85 -23.23 21.93
N VAL A 518 -2.65 -23.82 22.08
CA VAL A 518 -2.39 -25.22 21.68
C VAL A 518 -3.23 -26.21 22.49
N LEU A 519 -3.33 -26.05 23.81
CA LEU A 519 -4.20 -26.84 24.67
C LEU A 519 -5.68 -26.69 24.26
N SER A 520 -6.09 -25.47 23.92
CA SER A 520 -7.45 -25.19 23.43
C SER A 520 -7.74 -25.88 22.09
N LEU A 521 -6.77 -25.92 21.18
CA LEU A 521 -6.86 -26.65 19.92
C LEU A 521 -6.95 -28.17 20.15
N LEU A 522 -6.10 -28.72 21.03
CA LEU A 522 -6.11 -30.13 21.40
C LEU A 522 -7.44 -30.57 22.04
N TRP A 523 -8.01 -29.71 22.89
CA TRP A 523 -9.34 -29.92 23.44
C TRP A 523 -10.43 -29.93 22.35
N PHE A 524 -10.31 -29.03 21.37
CA PHE A 524 -11.25 -28.97 20.25
C PHE A 524 -11.18 -30.24 19.37
N THR A 525 -9.97 -30.69 19.01
CA THR A 525 -9.76 -31.88 18.17
C THR A 525 -10.22 -33.17 18.86
N SER A 526 -9.89 -33.36 20.14
CA SER A 526 -10.35 -34.50 20.94
C SER A 526 -11.87 -34.57 21.06
N THR A 527 -12.54 -33.41 21.26
CA THR A 527 -14.01 -33.33 21.25
C THR A 527 -14.62 -33.80 19.93
N ARG A 528 -13.98 -33.44 18.81
CA ARG A 528 -14.44 -33.76 17.47
C ARG A 528 -14.32 -35.26 17.17
N ILE A 529 -13.15 -35.85 17.45
CA ILE A 529 -12.91 -37.29 17.26
C ILE A 529 -13.96 -38.11 17.99
N ARG A 530 -14.24 -37.77 19.26
CA ARG A 530 -15.27 -38.45 20.05
C ARG A 530 -16.66 -38.33 19.41
N LYS A 531 -17.07 -37.13 18.98
CA LYS A 531 -18.37 -36.94 18.31
C LYS A 531 -18.49 -37.75 17.02
N GLN A 532 -17.40 -37.91 16.27
CA GLN A 532 -17.38 -38.77 15.07
C GLN A 532 -17.48 -40.26 15.44
N GLN A 533 -16.82 -40.71 16.51
CA GLN A 533 -16.94 -42.09 17.02
C GLN A 533 -18.38 -42.42 17.46
N HIS A 534 -19.05 -41.54 18.22
CA HIS A 534 -20.46 -41.72 18.60
C HIS A 534 -21.45 -41.67 17.42
N GLN A 535 -21.05 -41.13 16.26
CA GLN A 535 -21.85 -41.17 15.02
C GLN A 535 -21.58 -42.43 14.18
N LEU A 536 -20.52 -43.19 14.49
CA LEU A 536 -20.12 -44.43 13.81
C LEU A 536 -20.57 -45.70 14.54
N ASP A 537 -21.40 -45.58 15.60
CA ASP A 537 -21.97 -46.71 16.34
C ASP A 537 -22.96 -47.58 15.52
N ASP A 538 -23.25 -47.24 14.25
CA ASP A 538 -23.95 -48.11 13.29
C ASP A 538 -23.00 -49.01 12.46
N VAL A 539 -21.69 -48.97 12.67
CA VAL A 539 -20.72 -49.87 12.02
C VAL A 539 -19.74 -50.43 13.05
N ALA A 540 -20.24 -51.35 13.88
CA ALA A 540 -19.49 -52.18 14.83
C ALA A 540 -18.51 -53.15 14.14
N LYS A 541 -17.55 -52.64 13.38
CA LYS A 541 -16.43 -53.41 12.78
C LYS A 541 -15.04 -52.77 12.93
N TYR A 542 -14.90 -51.66 13.67
CA TYR A 542 -13.60 -51.01 13.90
C TYR A 542 -13.17 -50.92 15.37
N THR A 543 -13.87 -51.58 16.29
CA THR A 543 -13.55 -51.60 17.74
C THR A 543 -12.64 -52.76 18.12
N GLU A 544 -11.41 -52.77 17.60
CA GLU A 544 -10.30 -53.52 18.22
C GLU A 544 -8.95 -52.79 18.16
N LYS A 545 -8.93 -51.50 17.77
CA LYS A 545 -7.76 -50.64 17.86
C LYS A 545 -8.15 -49.22 18.27
N GLY A 546 -8.36 -49.03 19.57
CA GLY A 546 -8.41 -47.71 20.19
C GLY A 546 -7.10 -46.92 20.02
N ASP A 547 -6.00 -47.62 19.73
CA ASP A 547 -4.65 -47.10 19.46
C ASP A 547 -4.42 -46.57 18.03
N ALA A 548 -5.40 -46.66 17.12
CA ALA A 548 -5.15 -46.38 15.69
C ALA A 548 -5.42 -44.92 15.24
N VAL A 549 -5.81 -44.00 16.12
CA VAL A 549 -6.22 -42.64 15.72
C VAL A 549 -5.09 -41.60 15.89
N ILE A 550 -4.13 -41.87 16.76
CA ILE A 550 -2.88 -41.12 16.93
C ILE A 550 -1.85 -42.23 17.06
N GLY A 551 -0.94 -42.41 16.10
CA GLY A 551 0.02 -43.52 16.18
C GLY A 551 0.73 -43.56 17.54
N ASP A 552 1.01 -44.75 18.08
CA ASP A 552 1.48 -44.97 19.46
C ASP A 552 2.57 -43.97 19.93
N GLY A 553 3.50 -43.59 19.04
CA GLY A 553 4.56 -42.62 19.34
C GLY A 553 4.10 -41.17 19.52
N GLN A 554 3.03 -40.73 18.86
CA GLN A 554 2.51 -39.37 18.99
C GLN A 554 1.66 -39.17 20.25
N SER A 555 0.92 -40.21 20.67
CA SER A 555 0.16 -40.18 21.94
C SER A 555 1.11 -40.00 23.14
N VAL A 556 2.25 -40.70 23.13
CA VAL A 556 3.30 -40.55 24.14
C VAL A 556 3.86 -39.12 24.16
N ARG A 557 4.20 -38.57 22.99
CA ARG A 557 4.75 -37.20 22.87
C ARG A 557 3.79 -36.13 23.40
N VAL A 558 2.51 -36.23 23.07
CA VAL A 558 1.49 -35.27 23.54
C VAL A 558 1.36 -35.33 25.06
N ASN A 559 1.31 -36.53 25.65
CA ASN A 559 1.21 -36.69 27.10
C ASN A 559 2.47 -36.17 27.82
N GLU A 560 3.65 -36.44 27.28
CA GLU A 560 4.91 -35.91 27.80
C GLU A 560 4.93 -34.37 27.79
N TRP A 561 4.53 -33.78 26.65
CA TRP A 561 4.43 -32.32 26.52
C TRP A 561 3.43 -31.71 27.51
N ILE A 562 2.25 -32.31 27.68
CA ILE A 562 1.25 -31.86 28.66
C ILE A 562 1.83 -31.85 30.09
N ASN A 563 2.55 -32.92 30.47
CA ASN A 563 3.16 -33.02 31.79
C ASN A 563 4.23 -31.94 32.04
N LEU A 564 5.02 -31.61 31.02
CA LEU A 564 6.01 -30.53 31.09
C LEU A 564 5.33 -29.16 31.25
N VAL A 565 4.28 -28.90 30.46
CA VAL A 565 3.48 -27.67 30.55
C VAL A 565 2.82 -27.54 31.92
N GLU A 566 2.27 -28.62 32.47
CA GLU A 566 1.71 -28.64 33.83
C GLU A 566 2.76 -28.34 34.90
N THR A 567 3.95 -28.93 34.78
CA THR A 567 5.06 -28.68 35.71
C THR A 567 5.42 -27.20 35.72
N LYS A 568 5.50 -26.57 34.54
CA LYS A 568 5.74 -25.12 34.43
C LYS A 568 4.63 -24.26 35.00
N LEU A 569 3.37 -24.63 34.82
CA LEU A 569 2.26 -23.92 35.44
C LEU A 569 2.41 -23.90 36.97
N ARG A 570 2.76 -25.04 37.59
CA ARG A 570 2.97 -25.15 39.04
C ARG A 570 4.18 -24.33 39.51
N GLU A 571 5.29 -24.35 38.75
CA GLU A 571 6.47 -23.52 39.05
C GLU A 571 6.12 -22.02 39.07
N VAL A 572 5.33 -21.56 38.09
CA VAL A 572 4.90 -20.17 37.98
C VAL A 572 3.92 -19.79 39.09
N GLN A 573 2.97 -20.67 39.43
CA GLN A 573 2.05 -20.45 40.57
C GLN A 573 2.83 -20.28 41.88
N GLN A 574 3.80 -21.16 42.16
CA GLN A 574 4.65 -21.05 43.36
C GLN A 574 5.50 -19.77 43.37
N TYR A 575 5.99 -19.33 42.21
CA TYR A 575 6.74 -18.08 42.08
C TYR A 575 5.86 -16.87 42.43
N LEU A 576 4.63 -16.80 41.91
CA LEU A 576 3.72 -15.69 42.19
C LEU A 576 3.21 -15.68 43.63
N GLU A 577 2.97 -16.85 44.22
CA GLU A 577 2.64 -16.97 45.66
C GLU A 577 3.76 -16.38 46.52
N LYS A 578 5.02 -16.78 46.27
CA LYS A 578 6.20 -16.24 46.97
C LYS A 578 6.37 -14.73 46.75
N LYS A 579 6.13 -14.23 45.54
CA LYS A 579 6.20 -12.80 45.21
C LYS A 579 5.15 -12.01 45.99
N THR A 580 3.92 -12.51 46.05
CA THR A 580 2.81 -11.89 46.79
C THR A 580 3.04 -11.90 48.30
N GLU A 581 3.60 -12.99 48.85
CA GLU A 581 4.01 -13.08 50.26
C GLU A 581 5.15 -12.11 50.62
N ALA A 582 6.12 -11.93 49.72
CA ALA A 582 7.22 -10.98 49.92
C ALA A 582 6.75 -9.51 49.89
N GLU A 583 5.82 -9.17 49.00
CA GLU A 583 5.23 -7.83 48.87
C GLU A 583 4.30 -7.50 50.04
N SER A 584 3.54 -8.47 50.55
CA SER A 584 2.69 -8.29 51.75
C SER A 584 3.48 -8.27 53.07
N GLY A 585 4.68 -8.85 53.11
CA GLY A 585 5.59 -8.84 54.26
C GLY A 585 6.36 -7.53 54.49
N HIS A 586 6.44 -6.62 53.51
CA HIS A 586 7.16 -5.34 53.60
C HIS A 586 6.26 -4.11 53.86
N GLY A 587 4.95 -4.30 54.06
CA GLY A 587 3.97 -3.23 54.25
C GLY A 587 3.47 -3.04 55.68
N HIS A 588 4.35 -2.93 56.68
CA HIS A 588 3.97 -2.49 58.04
C HIS A 588 4.99 -1.50 58.62
N HIS A 589 4.98 -0.27 58.10
CA HIS A 589 5.02 0.99 58.87
C HIS A 589 5.21 2.17 57.91
N GLU A 590 4.12 2.79 57.45
CA GLU A 590 3.98 4.25 57.45
C GLU A 590 2.53 4.64 57.13
N HIS A 591 1.87 5.23 58.13
CA HIS A 591 0.60 5.93 57.97
C HIS A 591 0.89 7.32 57.41
N VAL A 592 0.46 7.60 56.17
CA VAL A 592 0.17 8.97 55.73
C VAL A 592 -1.12 8.94 54.91
N HIS A 593 -2.11 9.70 55.39
CA HIS A 593 -3.28 10.11 54.64
C HIS A 593 -2.85 10.94 53.42
N ASP A 594 -3.26 10.57 52.21
CA ASP A 594 -3.81 11.55 51.27
C ASP A 594 -4.50 10.88 50.07
N HIS A 595 -5.54 11.55 49.59
CA HIS A 595 -6.29 11.21 48.39
C HIS A 595 -5.48 11.50 47.12
N ALA A 596 -5.69 10.67 46.09
CA ALA A 596 -5.48 10.89 44.65
C ALA A 596 -4.43 9.99 43.95
N HIS A 597 -4.80 9.57 42.73
CA HIS A 597 -4.04 8.85 41.71
C HIS A 597 -3.76 7.35 41.92
N VAL A 598 -4.73 6.55 41.47
CA VAL A 598 -4.53 5.16 41.03
C VAL A 598 -3.76 5.21 39.71
N ASP A 599 -2.44 5.09 39.74
CA ASP A 599 -1.61 4.98 38.54
C ASP A 599 -0.59 3.83 38.65
N ALA A 600 -0.55 3.03 37.58
CA ALA A 600 0.50 2.13 37.08
C ALA A 600 0.97 0.87 37.88
N GLY A 601 0.81 0.75 39.21
CA GLY A 601 1.35 -0.40 39.95
C GLY A 601 0.51 -1.70 39.92
N ALA A 602 -0.83 -1.58 39.85
CA ALA A 602 -1.75 -2.72 39.98
C ALA A 602 -2.10 -3.43 38.66
N ALA A 603 -1.66 -2.89 37.51
CA ALA A 603 -2.02 -3.42 36.19
C ALA A 603 -1.21 -4.68 35.80
N GLY A 604 0.02 -4.84 36.30
CA GLY A 604 0.90 -5.98 35.98
C GLY A 604 0.40 -7.30 36.55
N ILE A 605 0.03 -7.31 37.84
CA ILE A 605 -0.48 -8.49 38.55
C ILE A 605 -1.80 -8.97 37.94
N GLY A 606 -2.66 -8.04 37.49
CA GLY A 606 -3.94 -8.39 36.85
C GLY A 606 -3.79 -9.12 35.51
N ARG A 607 -2.77 -8.78 34.71
CA ARG A 607 -2.51 -9.43 33.41
C ARG A 607 -1.90 -10.83 33.59
N GLU A 608 -0.93 -10.97 34.49
CA GLU A 608 -0.30 -12.26 34.80
C GLU A 608 -1.31 -13.24 35.39
N ALA A 609 -2.13 -12.80 36.34
CA ALA A 609 -3.19 -13.62 36.94
C ALA A 609 -4.27 -14.03 35.92
N PHE A 610 -4.67 -13.13 35.02
CA PHE A 610 -5.62 -13.45 33.96
C PHE A 610 -5.06 -14.51 32.99
N MET A 611 -3.80 -14.36 32.57
CA MET A 611 -3.12 -15.33 31.71
C MET A 611 -3.04 -16.72 32.36
N LEU A 612 -2.66 -16.78 33.64
CA LEU A 612 -2.59 -18.04 34.37
C LEU A 612 -3.95 -18.72 34.53
N THR A 613 -5.00 -17.94 34.81
CA THR A 613 -6.37 -18.47 34.89
C THR A 613 -6.78 -19.12 33.57
N ARG A 614 -6.43 -18.50 32.42
CA ARG A 614 -6.71 -19.08 31.09
C ARG A 614 -5.87 -20.32 30.82
N TRP A 615 -4.60 -20.32 31.19
CA TRP A 615 -3.73 -21.47 31.01
C TRP A 615 -4.20 -22.66 31.86
N GLU A 616 -4.53 -22.42 33.13
CA GLU A 616 -5.07 -23.42 34.04
C GLU A 616 -6.40 -24.00 33.52
N ASP A 617 -7.36 -23.15 33.11
CA ASP A 617 -8.62 -23.60 32.52
C ASP A 617 -8.42 -24.42 31.24
N ALA A 618 -7.50 -24.01 30.36
CA ALA A 618 -7.18 -24.78 29.16
C ALA A 618 -6.59 -26.16 29.48
N LEU A 619 -5.68 -26.24 30.46
CA LEU A 619 -5.09 -27.48 30.92
C LEU A 619 -6.13 -28.39 31.58
N GLN A 620 -6.96 -27.85 32.47
CA GLN A 620 -8.05 -28.57 33.14
C GLN A 620 -9.09 -29.11 32.14
N ARG A 621 -9.37 -28.40 31.04
CA ARG A 621 -10.28 -28.91 30.00
C ARG A 621 -9.73 -30.12 29.26
N VAL A 622 -8.40 -30.18 29.07
CA VAL A 622 -7.71 -31.33 28.48
C VAL A 622 -7.63 -32.48 29.50
N GLN A 623 -7.25 -32.20 30.76
CA GLN A 623 -7.03 -33.19 31.83
C GLN A 623 -8.31 -33.71 32.52
N GLY A 624 -9.31 -32.84 32.75
CA GLY A 624 -10.63 -33.20 33.26
C GLY A 624 -11.43 -34.09 32.29
N ARG A 625 -10.83 -34.37 31.13
CA ARG A 625 -11.25 -35.37 30.16
C ARG A 625 -10.22 -36.49 30.01
N SER A 626 -9.50 -36.78 31.11
CA SER A 626 -8.45 -37.78 31.25
C SER A 626 -8.45 -38.76 30.08
N LEU A 627 -7.40 -38.68 29.27
CA LEU A 627 -7.06 -39.70 28.28
C LEU A 627 -7.00 -41.10 28.91
N GLU A 628 -6.92 -41.23 30.24
CA GLU A 628 -6.98 -42.50 30.98
C GLU A 628 -8.41 -43.07 31.10
N GLN A 629 -9.48 -42.29 30.91
CA GLN A 629 -10.84 -42.86 30.77
C GLN A 629 -11.15 -43.37 29.35
N THR A 630 -10.15 -43.33 28.46
CA THR A 630 -10.25 -43.82 27.06
C THR A 630 -9.52 -45.16 26.88
N ILE A 631 -9.01 -45.76 27.96
CA ILE A 631 -8.34 -47.07 27.95
C ILE A 631 -9.00 -47.99 29.00
N VAL A 632 -10.25 -48.41 28.74
CA VAL A 632 -10.75 -49.75 29.10
C VAL A 632 -11.71 -50.21 28.00
#